data_AF-A0A7S0R0T7-F1
#
_entry.id   AF-A0A7S0R0T7-F1
#
_cell.length_a   1.000
_cell.length_b   1.000
_cell.length_c   1.000
_cell.angle_alpha   90.00
_cell.angle_beta   90.00
_cell.angle_gamma   90.00
#
_symmetry.space_group_name_H-M   'P 1'
#
loop_
_entity.id
_entity.type
_entity.pdbx_description
1 polymer ?
#
loop_
_entity_poly.entity_id
_entity_poly.type
_entity_poly.pdbx_seq_one_letter_code
_entity_poly.pdbx_strand_id
1 'polypeptide(L)'
;SYVKGGGCLTEPGMHKGGIIGNLLWVCHMVYLHYRYTMDARVLVEVVYPLLHGAAAYHMHLLSKGRDGKLHLPPTASPEYKSNGPDTNYDLALLRWGLQTLLEVSEAQGSGLRPAPRVEAWRGAPPQPAPH
;
A
#
# COMPACT_ATOMS: atom_id res chain seq x y z
N SER A 1 -22.05 -29.71 -25.90
CA SER A 1 -22.17 -28.28 -25.54
C SER A 1 -22.21 -28.17 -24.02
N TYR A 2 -21.08 -27.87 -23.38
CA TYR A 2 -20.99 -27.80 -21.92
C TYR A 2 -21.30 -26.36 -21.48
N VAL A 3 -22.39 -26.16 -20.76
CA VAL A 3 -22.76 -24.88 -20.14
C VAL A 3 -21.94 -24.75 -18.86
N LYS A 4 -20.97 -23.83 -18.84
CA LYS A 4 -20.17 -23.55 -17.64
C LYS A 4 -20.94 -22.54 -16.79
N GLY A 5 -21.48 -23.02 -15.67
CA GLY A 5 -22.19 -22.22 -14.67
C GLY A 5 -21.33 -21.07 -14.14
N GLY A 6 -21.99 -19.96 -13.83
CA GLY A 6 -21.42 -18.78 -13.20
C GLY A 6 -20.81 -19.13 -11.84
N GLY A 7 -19.49 -19.22 -11.81
CA GLY A 7 -18.70 -19.19 -10.59
C GLY A 7 -18.12 -17.80 -10.43
N CYS A 8 -18.43 -17.17 -9.30
CA CYS A 8 -17.67 -16.06 -8.74
C CYS A 8 -16.21 -16.51 -8.58
N LEU A 9 -15.39 -16.27 -9.60
CA LEU A 9 -13.95 -16.53 -9.58
C LEU A 9 -13.26 -15.17 -9.53
N THR A 10 -12.98 -14.71 -8.32
CA THR A 10 -11.97 -13.67 -8.07
C THR A 10 -10.60 -14.29 -8.31
N GLU A 11 -10.08 -14.20 -9.54
CA GLU A 11 -8.66 -14.46 -9.78
C GLU A 11 -7.83 -13.31 -9.15
N PRO A 12 -6.91 -13.61 -8.20
CA PRO A 12 -6.01 -12.59 -7.67
C PRO A 12 -5.07 -12.12 -8.79
N GLY A 13 -5.21 -10.86 -9.21
CA GLY A 13 -4.29 -10.22 -10.16
C GLY A 13 -4.93 -9.54 -11.38
N MET A 14 -6.25 -9.59 -11.56
CA MET A 14 -6.89 -9.07 -12.78
C MET A 14 -8.17 -8.26 -12.53
N HIS A 15 -8.22 -7.46 -11.47
CA HIS A 15 -9.26 -6.44 -11.35
C HIS A 15 -8.78 -5.13 -12.00
N LYS A 16 -9.15 -4.94 -13.27
CA LYS A 16 -9.14 -3.61 -13.89
C LYS A 16 -9.99 -2.67 -13.03
N GLY A 17 -9.35 -1.78 -12.27
CA GLY A 17 -10.04 -0.72 -11.52
C GLY A 17 -10.37 -1.00 -10.05
N GLY A 18 -9.59 -1.82 -9.34
CA GLY A 18 -9.69 -1.88 -7.88
C GLY A 18 -9.15 -0.60 -7.21
N ILE A 19 -9.83 -0.12 -6.16
CA ILE A 19 -9.32 0.94 -5.27
C ILE A 19 -8.42 0.27 -4.22
N ILE A 20 -7.13 0.13 -4.52
CA ILE A 20 -6.19 -0.62 -3.67
C ILE A 20 -5.73 0.19 -2.45
N GLY A 21 -5.75 1.53 -2.52
CA GLY A 21 -5.34 2.41 -1.43
C GLY A 21 -6.27 2.45 -0.22
N ASN A 22 -7.50 1.94 -0.30
CA ASN A 22 -8.46 1.98 0.81
C ASN A 22 -7.91 1.34 2.10
N LEU A 23 -7.15 0.25 1.98
CA LEU A 23 -6.53 -0.39 3.15
C LEU A 23 -5.48 0.52 3.81
N LEU A 24 -4.66 1.20 3.00
CA LEU A 24 -3.68 2.16 3.51
C LEU A 24 -4.37 3.39 4.11
N TRP A 25 -5.49 3.83 3.52
CA TRP A 25 -6.30 4.93 4.06
C TRP A 25 -6.90 4.58 5.42
N VAL A 26 -7.43 3.37 5.60
CA VAL A 26 -7.91 2.91 6.92
C VAL A 26 -6.77 2.88 7.92
N CYS A 27 -5.59 2.38 7.54
CA CYS A 27 -4.41 2.42 8.40
C CYS A 27 -4.05 3.87 8.79
N HIS A 28 -4.18 4.82 7.86
CA HIS A 28 -3.99 6.25 8.13
C HIS A 28 -4.98 6.78 9.16
N MET A 29 -6.25 6.42 9.05
CA MET A 29 -7.27 6.83 10.03
C MET A 29 -6.98 6.28 11.44
N VAL A 30 -6.56 5.01 11.55
CA VAL A 30 -6.18 4.42 12.85
C VAL A 30 -4.89 5.05 13.40
N TYR A 31 -3.95 5.41 12.53
CA TYR A 31 -2.76 6.18 12.94
C TYR A 31 -3.13 7.57 13.48
N LEU A 32 -4.06 8.28 12.84
CA LEU A 32 -4.55 9.56 13.36
C LEU A 32 -5.23 9.40 14.72
N HIS A 33 -5.97 8.30 14.93
CA HIS A 33 -6.52 7.98 16.25
C HIS A 33 -5.41 7.79 17.29
N TYR A 34 -4.34 7.06 16.98
CA TYR A 34 -3.16 6.98 17.83
C TYR A 34 -2.57 8.37 18.11
N ARG A 35 -2.40 9.24 17.10
CA ARG A 35 -1.82 10.58 17.29
C ARG A 35 -2.67 11.46 18.21
N TYR A 36 -3.98 11.24 18.23
CA TYR A 36 -4.90 11.94 19.11
C TYR A 36 -4.82 11.43 20.56
N THR A 37 -4.79 10.11 20.76
CA THR A 37 -4.76 9.50 22.11
C THR A 37 -3.37 9.39 22.70
N MET A 38 -2.34 9.39 21.85
CA MET A 38 -0.95 9.08 22.15
C MET A 38 -0.75 7.71 22.82
N ASP A 39 -1.70 6.78 22.69
CA ASP A 39 -1.58 5.42 23.24
C ASP A 39 -0.60 4.58 22.38
N ALA A 40 0.62 4.40 22.90
CA ALA A 40 1.67 3.65 22.22
C ALA A 40 1.29 2.19 21.92
N ARG A 41 0.35 1.59 22.66
CA ARG A 41 -0.14 0.23 22.37
C ARG A 41 -0.91 0.19 21.06
N VAL A 42 -1.72 1.21 20.77
CA VAL A 42 -2.42 1.31 19.49
C VAL A 42 -1.42 1.38 18.34
N LEU A 43 -0.31 2.11 18.52
CA LEU A 43 0.73 2.20 17.51
C LEU A 43 1.41 0.84 17.24
N VAL A 44 1.80 0.13 18.30
CA VAL A 44 2.60 -1.11 18.18
C VAL A 44 1.75 -2.34 17.89
N GLU A 45 0.60 -2.48 18.55
CA GLU A 45 -0.22 -3.69 18.49
C GLU A 45 -1.28 -3.65 17.38
N VAL A 46 -1.64 -2.46 16.90
CA VAL A 46 -2.70 -2.30 15.88
C VAL A 46 -2.15 -1.68 14.60
N VAL A 47 -1.63 -0.44 14.68
CA VAL A 47 -1.21 0.29 13.48
C VAL A 47 -0.05 -0.41 12.78
N TYR A 48 1.01 -0.77 13.52
CA TYR A 48 2.20 -1.38 12.93
C TYR A 48 1.91 -2.69 12.18
N PRO A 49 1.28 -3.72 12.76
CA PRO A 49 1.04 -4.98 12.04
C PRO A 49 0.09 -4.81 10.84
N LEU A 50 -0.94 -3.96 10.96
CA LEU A 50 -1.85 -3.67 9.85
C LEU A 50 -1.15 -2.94 8.71
N LEU A 51 -0.40 -1.89 9.02
CA LEU A 51 0.32 -1.09 8.05
C LEU A 51 1.44 -1.90 7.38
N HIS A 52 2.11 -2.78 8.13
CA HIS A 52 3.14 -3.69 7.61
C HIS A 52 2.54 -4.64 6.58
N GLY A 53 1.43 -5.30 6.91
CA GLY A 53 0.71 -6.18 5.98
C GLY A 53 0.21 -5.43 4.74
N ALA A 54 -0.36 -4.24 4.92
CA ALA A 54 -0.84 -3.40 3.83
C ALA A 54 0.31 -2.98 2.90
N ALA A 55 1.45 -2.54 3.45
CA ALA A 55 2.63 -2.16 2.68
C ALA A 55 3.24 -3.37 1.96
N ALA A 56 3.35 -4.52 2.62
CA ALA A 56 3.85 -5.75 2.02
C ALA A 56 2.97 -6.19 0.83
N TYR A 57 1.64 -6.10 0.97
CA TYR A 57 0.70 -6.35 -0.12
C TYR A 57 0.93 -5.39 -1.31
N HIS A 58 1.06 -4.09 -1.06
CA HIS A 58 1.35 -3.11 -2.13
C HIS A 58 2.69 -3.39 -2.83
N MET A 59 3.69 -3.86 -2.08
CA MET A 59 4.99 -4.25 -2.63
C MET A 59 4.95 -5.48 -3.54
N HIS A 60 3.90 -6.30 -3.47
CA HIS A 60 3.65 -7.38 -4.45
C HIS A 60 2.98 -6.87 -5.72
N LEU A 61 2.27 -5.74 -5.66
CA LEU A 61 1.63 -5.12 -6.82
C LEU A 61 2.61 -4.28 -7.64
N LEU A 62 3.66 -3.74 -7.01
CA LEU A 62 4.66 -2.93 -7.71
C LEU A 62 5.39 -3.75 -8.76
N SER A 63 5.48 -3.19 -9.97
CA SER A 63 6.24 -3.74 -11.08
C SER A 63 7.27 -2.73 -11.57
N LYS A 64 8.41 -3.23 -12.08
CA LYS A 64 9.46 -2.36 -12.61
C LYS A 64 9.07 -1.89 -14.02
N GLY A 65 8.98 -0.58 -14.21
CA GLY A 65 8.70 0.07 -15.48
C GLY A 65 9.89 0.04 -16.43
N ARG A 66 9.66 0.46 -17.68
CA ARG A 66 10.72 0.59 -18.70
C ARG A 66 11.76 1.65 -18.36
N ASP A 67 11.40 2.60 -17.51
CA ASP A 67 12.28 3.65 -16.97
C ASP A 67 13.13 3.16 -15.76
N GLY A 68 12.96 1.90 -15.37
CA GLY A 68 13.66 1.29 -14.25
C GLY A 68 13.07 1.63 -12.87
N LYS A 69 11.93 2.33 -12.80
CA LYS A 69 11.27 2.71 -11.55
C LYS A 69 10.15 1.74 -11.18
N LEU A 70 9.66 1.82 -9.94
CA LEU A 70 8.54 1.01 -9.46
C LEU A 70 7.22 1.72 -9.74
N HIS A 71 6.30 1.02 -10.40
CA HIS A 71 4.99 1.52 -10.77
C HIS A 71 3.88 0.63 -10.21
N LEU A 72 2.78 1.27 -9.82
CA LEU A 72 1.54 0.59 -9.46
C LEU A 72 0.76 0.22 -10.73
N PRO A 73 0.03 -0.92 -10.72
CA PRO A 73 -0.86 -1.25 -11.82
C PRO A 73 -1.97 -0.20 -11.94
N PRO A 74 -2.69 -0.12 -13.08
CA PRO A 74 -3.80 0.81 -13.23
C PRO A 74 -4.87 0.59 -12.15
N THR A 75 -5.08 1.61 -11.31
CA THR A 75 -6.03 1.58 -10.21
C THR A 75 -7.13 2.62 -10.44
N ALA A 76 -8.26 2.40 -9.80
CA ALA A 76 -9.31 3.40 -9.73
C ALA A 76 -8.99 4.36 -8.58
N SER A 77 -8.87 5.66 -8.87
CA SER A 77 -8.88 6.68 -7.83
C SER A 77 -10.33 7.12 -7.60
N PRO A 78 -10.81 7.26 -6.35
CA PRO A 78 -12.18 7.72 -6.05
C PRO A 78 -12.54 9.07 -6.70
N GLU A 79 -11.54 9.88 -7.06
CA GLU A 79 -11.71 11.23 -7.61
C GLU A 79 -11.60 11.29 -9.14
N TYR A 80 -11.22 10.20 -9.81
CA TYR A 80 -11.02 10.17 -11.26
C TYR A 80 -12.00 9.26 -11.99
N LYS A 81 -12.55 9.76 -13.11
CA LYS A 81 -13.50 9.02 -13.98
C LYS A 81 -12.85 7.90 -14.79
N SER A 82 -11.52 7.79 -14.80
CA SER A 82 -10.76 6.82 -15.57
C SER A 82 -9.65 6.18 -14.73
N ASN A 83 -9.46 4.87 -14.89
CA ASN A 83 -8.34 4.15 -14.29
C ASN A 83 -7.02 4.64 -14.90
N GLY A 84 -5.99 4.77 -14.07
CA GLY A 84 -4.65 5.15 -14.52
C GLY A 84 -3.58 4.46 -13.66
N PRO A 85 -2.39 4.16 -14.21
CA PRO A 85 -1.26 3.74 -13.39
C PRO A 85 -0.86 4.89 -12.44
N ASP A 86 -0.23 4.53 -11.32
CA ASP A 86 0.40 5.49 -10.41
C ASP A 86 -0.52 6.64 -9.95
N THR A 87 -1.75 6.31 -9.55
CA THR A 87 -2.66 7.34 -9.06
C THR A 87 -2.04 8.06 -7.85
N ASN A 88 -2.18 9.39 -7.81
CA ASN A 88 -1.58 10.18 -6.73
C ASN A 88 -2.10 9.76 -5.34
N TYR A 89 -3.36 9.31 -5.27
CA TYR A 89 -3.99 8.76 -4.07
C TYR A 89 -3.22 7.54 -3.52
N ASP A 90 -3.02 6.51 -4.34
CA ASP A 90 -2.33 5.29 -3.92
C ASP A 90 -0.85 5.57 -3.62
N LEU A 91 -0.19 6.40 -4.44
CA LEU A 91 1.21 6.76 -4.25
C LEU A 91 1.43 7.54 -2.96
N ALA A 92 0.58 8.51 -2.64
CA ALA A 92 0.72 9.31 -1.42
C ALA A 92 0.55 8.43 -0.17
N LEU A 93 -0.47 7.56 -0.15
CA LEU A 93 -0.72 6.65 0.95
C LEU A 93 0.40 5.61 1.12
N LEU A 94 0.93 5.09 0.00
CA LEU A 94 2.03 4.13 0.05
C LEU A 94 3.31 4.77 0.58
N ARG A 95 3.65 5.98 0.12
CA ARG A 95 4.82 6.72 0.64
C ARG A 95 4.68 7.00 2.13
N TRP A 96 3.51 7.49 2.55
CA TRP A 96 3.22 7.71 3.97
C TRP A 96 3.38 6.42 4.78
N GLY A 97 2.77 5.31 4.33
CA GLY A 97 2.80 4.05 5.07
C GLY A 97 4.21 3.48 5.23
N LEU A 98 5.02 3.55 4.16
CA LEU A 98 6.41 3.08 4.21
C LEU A 98 7.26 3.93 5.13
N GLN A 99 7.12 5.26 5.06
CA GLN A 99 7.84 6.16 5.95
C GLN A 99 7.47 5.94 7.42
N THR A 100 6.17 5.84 7.73
CA THR A 100 5.69 5.59 9.10
C THR A 100 6.18 4.25 9.65
N LEU A 101 6.22 3.19 8.83
CA LEU A 101 6.78 1.90 9.27
C LEU A 101 8.25 2.02 9.67
N LEU A 102 9.04 2.77 8.90
CA LEU A 102 10.47 2.95 9.20
C LEU A 102 10.66 3.77 10.48
N GLU A 103 9.92 4.87 10.64
CA GLU A 103 9.97 5.71 11.84
C GLU A 103 9.57 4.93 13.11
N VAL A 104 8.49 4.15 13.04
CA VAL A 104 8.03 3.31 14.18
C VAL A 104 9.05 2.23 14.51
N SER A 105 9.66 1.61 13.50
CA SER A 105 10.70 0.59 13.70
C SER A 105 11.95 1.18 14.34
N GLU A 106 12.39 2.35 13.87
CA GLU A 106 13.54 3.06 14.43
C GLU A 106 13.29 3.49 15.88
N ALA A 107 12.07 3.97 16.19
CA ALA A 107 11.68 4.37 17.54
C ALA A 107 11.61 3.19 18.54
N GLN A 108 11.22 2.01 18.09
CA GLN A 108 11.10 0.80 18.92
C GLN A 108 12.40 -0.04 18.98
N GLY A 109 13.42 0.33 18.20
CA GLY A 109 14.68 -0.42 18.10
C GLY A 109 14.51 -1.77 17.39
N SER A 110 15.31 -2.77 17.76
CA SER A 110 15.34 -4.08 17.08
C SER A 110 14.08 -4.94 17.26
N GLY A 111 13.08 -4.48 18.01
CA GLY A 111 11.85 -5.22 18.30
C GLY A 111 10.87 -5.28 17.13
N LEU A 112 10.86 -4.27 16.26
CA LEU A 112 9.99 -4.20 15.09
C LEU A 112 10.83 -4.02 13.84
N ARG A 113 10.73 -4.95 12.89
CA ARG A 113 11.47 -4.89 11.64
C ARG A 113 10.53 -4.93 10.43
N PRO A 114 10.59 -3.95 9.51
CA PRO A 114 9.85 -4.01 8.26
C PRO A 114 10.35 -5.14 7.38
N ALA A 115 9.52 -5.60 6.44
CA ALA A 115 9.97 -6.60 5.47
C ALA A 115 11.18 -6.05 4.66
N PRO A 116 12.15 -6.88 4.24
CA PRO A 116 13.34 -6.40 3.51
C PRO A 116 13.01 -5.58 2.26
N ARG A 117 11.90 -5.90 1.59
CA ARG A 117 11.39 -5.16 0.44
C ARG A 117 10.87 -3.76 0.79
N VAL A 118 10.33 -3.58 1.99
CA VAL A 118 9.96 -2.27 2.55
C VAL A 118 11.20 -1.47 2.92
N GLU A 119 12.23 -2.11 3.50
CA GLU A 119 13.51 -1.43 3.79
C GLU A 119 14.19 -0.93 2.51
N ALA A 120 14.13 -1.72 1.42
CA ALA A 120 14.71 -1.38 0.12
C ALA A 120 14.05 -0.16 -0.56
N TRP A 121 12.85 0.25 -0.11
CA TRP A 121 12.15 1.43 -0.64
C TRP A 121 12.92 2.73 -0.45
N ARG A 122 13.76 2.86 0.59
CA ARG A 122 14.55 4.08 0.85
C ARG A 122 15.39 4.54 -0.36
N GLY A 123 15.78 3.62 -1.23
CA GLY A 123 16.56 3.93 -2.45
C GLY A 123 15.74 4.10 -3.73
N ALA A 124 14.45 3.80 -3.73
CA ALA A 124 13.63 3.74 -4.94
C ALA A 124 12.13 4.01 -4.67
N PRO A 125 11.73 5.25 -4.34
CA PRO A 125 10.33 5.58 -4.17
C PRO A 125 9.55 5.45 -5.50
N PRO A 126 8.30 4.97 -5.47
CA PRO A 126 7.47 4.91 -6.67
C PRO A 126 7.17 6.33 -7.15
N GLN A 127 7.35 6.53 -8.44
CA GLN A 127 7.23 7.83 -9.10
C GLN A 127 5.95 7.86 -9.96
N PRO A 128 5.33 9.04 -10.14
CA PRO A 128 4.23 9.16 -11.09
C PRO A 128 4.66 8.73 -12.49
N ALA A 129 3.74 8.12 -13.23
CA ALA A 129 3.96 7.80 -14.63
C ALA A 129 4.35 9.07 -15.43
N PRO A 130 5.30 8.97 -16.37
CA PRO A 130 5.62 10.08 -17.25
C PRO A 130 4.39 10.46 -18.09
N HIS A 131 4.13 11.77 -18.20
CA HIS A 131 3.06 12.34 -19.01
C HIS A 131 3.32 12.14 -20.52
#